data_AF-A0A935KSK4-F1
#
_entry.id   AF-A0A935KSK4-F1
#
_cell.length_a   1.000
_cell.length_b   1.000
_cell.length_c   1.000
_cell.angle_alpha   90.00
_cell.angle_beta   90.00
_cell.angle_gamma   90.00
#
_symmetry.space_group_name_H-M   'P 1'
#
loop_
_entity.id
_entity.type
_entity.pdbx_description
1 polymer ?
#
loop_
_entity_poly.entity_id
_entity_poly.type
_entity_poly.pdbx_seq_one_letter_code
_entity_poly.pdbx_strand_id
1 'polypeptide(L)'
;MESIVNLFYFFILQSCIFRKELLTGNTYMEKDFIETTSGKLLKEIDFEKLIAIIEKEEPGSSPLLRIYYMIAKAAQNIHDNKIYEELKDLITRNIKKFSVKTGKNLLLNLQLLCTSKFNAGMNEYFDELYIISKRLIDGHFYDEDESWFRPSHFRNIVRTGLSKGEVDYVERFVSEYSSRLEPELRKPLVNHCKAEISFAKKNYDDALHFLNKADIENLIFRLDAKRLTAMIYYETNSHENLNSLLDAFSHFLKNVKSKNLDIIKRNRNFVKHLKKLIKLSSAGTEPAEISFFHEQLFKDNTSAKKWLLEKATQLEDMNYGKGQKAI
;
A
#
# COMPACT_ATOMS: atom_id res chain seq x y z
N MET A 1 33.82 -13.79 -16.65
CA MET A 1 33.51 -12.56 -17.42
C MET A 1 32.00 -12.31 -17.49
N GLU A 2 31.17 -13.31 -17.78
CA GLU A 2 29.69 -13.21 -17.70
C GLU A 2 29.17 -12.75 -16.33
N SER A 3 29.82 -13.14 -15.22
CA SER A 3 29.44 -12.74 -13.87
C SER A 3 29.58 -11.24 -13.59
N ILE A 4 30.55 -10.57 -14.23
CA ILE A 4 30.80 -9.12 -14.08
C ILE A 4 29.80 -8.33 -14.92
N VAL A 5 29.50 -8.80 -16.13
CA VAL A 5 28.48 -8.21 -17.01
C VAL A 5 27.08 -8.30 -16.37
N ASN A 6 26.75 -9.45 -15.77
CA ASN A 6 25.52 -9.62 -14.99
C ASN A 6 25.44 -8.70 -13.76
N LEU A 7 26.60 -8.35 -13.16
CA LEU A 7 26.68 -7.38 -12.07
C LEU A 7 26.34 -5.95 -12.55
N PHE A 8 26.78 -5.56 -13.75
CA PHE A 8 26.44 -4.26 -14.33
C PHE A 8 24.95 -4.16 -14.71
N TYR A 9 24.38 -5.20 -15.31
CA TYR A 9 22.93 -5.26 -15.56
C TYR A 9 22.14 -5.25 -14.26
N PHE A 10 22.61 -5.96 -13.23
CA PHE A 10 22.04 -5.90 -11.88
C PHE A 10 22.06 -4.48 -11.31
N PHE A 11 23.18 -3.75 -11.43
CA PHE A 11 23.29 -2.37 -10.96
C PHE A 11 22.38 -1.42 -11.74
N ILE A 12 22.29 -1.57 -13.07
CA ILE A 12 21.41 -0.74 -13.91
C ILE A 12 19.93 -1.00 -13.58
N LEU A 13 19.53 -2.27 -13.44
CA LEU A 13 18.15 -2.65 -13.11
C LEU A 13 17.80 -2.29 -11.65
N GLN A 14 18.72 -2.47 -10.69
CA GLN A 14 18.56 -1.99 -9.31
C GLN A 14 18.45 -0.47 -9.25
N SER A 15 19.24 0.27 -10.03
CA SER A 15 19.14 1.73 -10.12
C SER A 15 17.79 2.16 -10.70
N CYS A 16 17.20 1.38 -11.60
CA CYS A 16 15.84 1.59 -12.11
C CYS A 16 14.74 1.27 -11.10
N ILE A 17 14.95 0.27 -10.24
CA ILE A 17 14.05 -0.05 -9.14
C ILE A 17 14.13 1.04 -8.05
N PHE A 18 15.35 1.49 -7.73
CA PHE A 18 15.59 2.66 -6.87
C PHE A 18 14.90 3.91 -7.42
N ARG A 19 14.91 4.12 -8.75
CA ARG A 19 14.14 5.20 -9.40
C ARG A 19 12.65 5.11 -9.06
N LYS A 20 12.06 3.92 -8.99
CA LYS A 20 10.64 3.75 -8.64
C LYS A 20 10.38 3.94 -7.14
N GLU A 21 11.26 3.48 -6.25
CA GLU A 21 11.18 3.78 -4.81
C GLU A 21 11.30 5.30 -4.54
N LEU A 22 12.24 5.99 -5.21
CA LEU A 22 12.38 7.45 -5.20
C LEU A 22 11.15 8.19 -5.74
N LEU A 23 10.44 7.60 -6.71
CA LEU A 23 9.23 8.19 -7.30
C LEU A 23 7.95 7.86 -6.53
N THR A 24 7.92 6.80 -5.73
CA THR A 24 6.68 6.29 -5.08
C THR A 24 6.57 6.57 -3.58
N GLY A 25 7.62 7.04 -2.89
CA GLY A 25 7.44 7.69 -1.59
C GLY A 25 8.67 7.85 -0.71
N ASN A 26 9.00 9.12 -0.44
CA ASN A 26 9.65 9.67 0.77
C ASN A 26 10.74 8.82 1.42
N THR A 27 11.92 8.85 0.82
CA THR A 27 13.19 8.89 1.56
C THR A 27 13.90 10.16 1.09
N TYR A 28 14.51 10.88 2.04
CA TYR A 28 15.28 12.12 1.82
C TYR A 28 16.06 12.06 0.50
N MET A 29 15.62 12.77 -0.55
CA MET A 29 16.46 13.22 -1.66
C MET A 29 15.70 14.27 -2.48
N GLU A 30 16.47 15.24 -2.95
CA GLU A 30 16.12 16.47 -3.68
C GLU A 30 14.86 16.40 -4.55
N LYS A 31 14.11 17.52 -4.56
CA LYS A 31 12.82 17.67 -5.27
C LYS A 31 12.84 17.20 -6.73
N ASP A 32 14.03 17.17 -7.36
CA ASP A 32 14.19 16.91 -8.78
C ASP A 32 15.32 15.90 -9.08
N PHE A 33 15.20 14.65 -8.60
CA PHE A 33 16.11 13.53 -8.95
C PHE A 33 16.45 13.45 -10.46
N ILE A 34 15.49 13.78 -11.33
CA ILE A 34 15.67 13.79 -12.80
C ILE A 34 16.71 14.82 -13.27
N GLU A 35 16.90 15.91 -12.51
CA GLU A 35 17.85 16.99 -12.83
C GLU A 35 19.24 16.75 -12.24
N THR A 36 19.36 15.82 -11.28
CA THR A 36 20.64 15.37 -10.75
C THR A 36 21.50 14.69 -11.82
N THR A 37 22.81 14.66 -11.62
CA THR A 37 23.74 13.93 -12.48
C THR A 37 23.33 12.46 -12.66
N SER A 38 22.88 11.81 -11.58
CA SER A 38 22.38 10.43 -11.61
C SER A 38 21.11 10.29 -12.46
N GLY A 39 20.18 11.25 -12.37
CA GLY A 39 18.96 11.28 -13.18
C GLY A 39 19.23 11.50 -14.67
N LYS A 40 20.22 12.34 -14.99
CA LYS A 40 20.68 12.57 -16.38
C LYS A 40 21.35 11.33 -16.97
N LEU A 41 22.31 10.72 -16.25
CA LEU A 41 22.96 9.48 -16.67
C LEU A 41 21.95 8.36 -16.93
N LEU A 42 20.91 8.26 -16.12
CA LEU A 42 19.86 7.25 -16.29
C LEU A 42 19.03 7.43 -17.56
N LYS A 43 18.89 8.67 -18.08
CA LYS A 43 18.17 8.93 -19.34
C LYS A 43 18.93 8.50 -20.58
N GLU A 44 20.27 8.48 -20.49
CA GLU A 44 21.14 8.07 -21.60
C GLU A 44 21.21 6.54 -21.76
N ILE A 45 20.66 5.77 -20.81
CA ILE A 45 20.62 4.31 -20.89
C ILE A 45 19.48 3.88 -21.82
N ASP A 46 19.84 3.25 -22.94
CA ASP A 46 18.91 2.61 -23.86
C ASP A 46 18.42 1.26 -23.30
N PHE A 47 17.36 1.33 -22.48
CA PHE A 47 16.79 0.16 -21.83
C PHE A 47 16.23 -0.86 -22.82
N GLU A 48 15.65 -0.42 -23.94
CA GLU A 48 15.09 -1.33 -24.94
C GLU A 48 16.19 -2.16 -25.60
N LYS A 49 17.34 -1.54 -25.87
CA LYS A 49 18.51 -2.26 -26.40
C LYS A 49 19.12 -3.21 -25.38
N LEU A 50 19.23 -2.82 -24.10
CA LEU A 50 19.70 -3.73 -23.05
C LEU A 50 18.76 -4.94 -22.90
N ILE A 51 17.45 -4.71 -22.96
CA ILE A 51 16.42 -5.76 -22.93
C ILE A 51 16.58 -6.70 -24.13
N ALA A 52 16.74 -6.17 -25.34
CA ALA A 52 16.91 -6.97 -26.55
C ALA A 52 18.18 -7.84 -26.51
N ILE A 53 19.24 -7.39 -25.84
CA ILE A 53 20.45 -8.20 -25.61
C ILE A 53 20.15 -9.36 -24.66
N ILE A 54 19.45 -9.10 -23.55
CA ILE A 54 19.06 -10.11 -22.56
C ILE A 54 18.10 -11.15 -23.17
N GLU A 55 17.19 -10.74 -24.07
CA GLU A 55 16.26 -11.64 -24.75
C GLU A 55 16.90 -12.51 -25.84
N LYS A 56 18.04 -12.07 -26.39
CA LYS A 56 18.82 -12.82 -27.40
C LYS A 56 19.78 -13.83 -26.78
N GLU A 57 20.27 -13.56 -25.58
CA GLU A 57 20.97 -14.52 -24.73
C GLU A 57 19.98 -15.63 -24.31
N GLU A 58 20.38 -16.90 -24.33
CA GLU A 58 19.48 -17.97 -23.89
C GLU A 58 18.99 -17.69 -22.46
N PRO A 59 17.66 -17.64 -22.21
CA PRO A 59 17.07 -17.36 -20.90
C PRO A 59 17.52 -18.31 -19.77
N GLY A 60 18.24 -19.38 -20.11
CA GLY A 60 18.79 -20.38 -19.19
C GLY A 60 20.08 -19.96 -18.48
N SER A 61 20.83 -18.96 -18.95
CA SER A 61 22.16 -18.64 -18.41
C SER A 61 22.14 -17.88 -17.07
N SER A 62 21.06 -17.16 -16.74
CA SER A 62 20.90 -16.50 -15.43
C SER A 62 19.43 -16.25 -15.03
N PRO A 63 18.83 -17.09 -14.17
CA PRO A 63 17.47 -16.89 -13.65
C PRO A 63 17.26 -15.53 -12.97
N LEU A 64 18.29 -14.98 -12.33
CA LEU A 64 18.22 -13.69 -11.65
C LEU A 64 18.05 -12.53 -12.62
N LEU A 65 18.77 -12.56 -13.75
CA LEU A 65 18.67 -11.53 -14.79
C LEU A 65 17.27 -11.51 -15.40
N ARG A 66 16.73 -12.70 -15.72
CA ARG A 66 15.35 -12.84 -16.21
C ARG A 66 14.33 -12.29 -15.20
N ILE A 67 14.49 -12.58 -13.91
CA ILE A 67 13.61 -12.04 -12.87
C ILE A 67 13.64 -10.51 -12.85
N TYR A 68 14.82 -9.89 -12.86
CA TYR A 68 14.93 -8.43 -12.86
C TYR A 68 14.39 -7.78 -14.12
N TYR A 69 14.59 -8.41 -15.28
CA TYR A 69 13.93 -8.00 -16.53
C TYR A 69 12.40 -8.00 -16.39
N MET A 70 11.84 -9.09 -15.88
CA MET A 70 10.40 -9.22 -15.69
C MET A 70 9.85 -8.23 -14.65
N ILE A 71 10.61 -7.91 -13.59
CA ILE A 71 10.27 -6.82 -12.66
C ILE A 71 10.14 -5.48 -13.39
N ALA A 72 11.11 -5.13 -14.24
CA ALA A 72 11.09 -3.89 -15.00
C ALA A 72 9.90 -3.85 -15.97
N LYS A 73 9.64 -4.96 -16.69
CA LYS A 73 8.51 -5.08 -17.62
C LYS A 73 7.16 -4.97 -16.92
N ALA A 74 7.00 -5.63 -15.77
CA ALA A 74 5.79 -5.55 -14.94
C ALA A 74 5.59 -4.14 -14.37
N ALA A 75 6.67 -3.43 -14.05
CA ALA A 75 6.61 -2.07 -13.55
C ALA A 75 6.18 -1.06 -14.62
N GLN A 76 6.52 -1.29 -15.89
CA GLN A 76 6.06 -0.47 -17.03
C GLN A 76 4.62 -0.80 -17.44
N ASN A 77 4.23 -2.08 -17.34
CA ASN A 77 2.92 -2.58 -17.76
C ASN A 77 2.10 -3.04 -16.56
N ILE A 78 1.79 -2.12 -15.64
CA ILE A 78 1.13 -2.47 -14.37
C ILE A 78 -0.26 -3.11 -14.53
N HIS A 79 -0.92 -2.96 -15.68
CA HIS A 79 -2.23 -3.57 -15.97
C HIS A 79 -2.12 -4.96 -16.62
N ASP A 80 -0.92 -5.37 -17.03
CA ASP A 80 -0.69 -6.73 -17.51
C ASP A 80 -0.54 -7.66 -16.30
N ASN A 81 -1.53 -8.53 -16.10
CA ASN A 81 -1.53 -9.50 -15.01
C ASN A 81 -0.70 -10.74 -15.36
N LYS A 82 -0.57 -11.08 -16.64
CA LYS A 82 0.18 -12.27 -17.07
C LYS A 82 1.66 -12.13 -16.75
N ILE A 83 2.25 -10.97 -17.02
CA ILE A 83 3.67 -10.70 -16.70
C ILE A 83 3.93 -10.82 -15.20
N TYR A 84 2.99 -10.33 -14.37
CA TYR A 84 3.11 -10.42 -12.92
C TYR A 84 3.06 -11.87 -12.43
N GLU A 85 2.09 -12.66 -12.89
CA GLU A 85 1.94 -14.06 -12.49
C GLU A 85 3.17 -14.89 -12.89
N GLU A 86 3.66 -14.72 -14.13
CA GLU A 86 4.89 -15.38 -14.58
C GLU A 86 6.10 -14.99 -13.73
N LEU A 87 6.22 -13.71 -13.34
CA LEU A 87 7.29 -13.21 -12.47
C LEU A 87 7.21 -13.82 -11.08
N LYS A 88 6.00 -13.86 -10.48
CA LYS A 88 5.73 -14.45 -9.16
C LYS A 88 6.13 -15.92 -9.15
N ASP A 89 5.77 -16.68 -10.18
CA ASP A 89 6.14 -18.08 -10.33
C ASP A 89 7.65 -18.28 -10.50
N LEU A 90 8.30 -17.40 -11.28
CA LEU A 90 9.74 -17.47 -11.51
C LEU A 90 10.52 -17.20 -10.21
N ILE A 91 10.12 -16.18 -9.44
CA ILE A 91 10.70 -15.90 -8.12
C ILE A 91 10.44 -17.07 -7.18
N THR A 92 9.20 -17.54 -7.08
CA THR A 92 8.82 -18.57 -6.11
C THR A 92 9.58 -19.87 -6.31
N ARG A 93 9.75 -20.31 -7.57
CA ARG A 93 10.50 -21.54 -7.90
C ARG A 93 12.00 -21.43 -7.73
N ASN A 94 12.56 -20.22 -7.82
CA ASN A 94 14.01 -20.01 -7.74
C ASN A 94 14.49 -19.38 -6.43
N ILE A 95 13.61 -18.94 -5.52
CA ILE A 95 14.00 -18.14 -4.36
C ILE A 95 15.05 -18.82 -3.48
N LYS A 96 14.97 -20.15 -3.33
CA LYS A 96 15.91 -20.96 -2.53
C LYS A 96 17.30 -21.08 -3.16
N LYS A 97 17.44 -20.73 -4.44
CA LYS A 97 18.73 -20.70 -5.16
C LYS A 97 19.48 -19.39 -4.94
N PHE A 98 18.83 -18.38 -4.37
CA PHE A 98 19.42 -17.07 -4.12
C PHE A 98 19.81 -16.92 -2.66
N SER A 99 20.74 -16.01 -2.38
CA SER A 99 21.03 -15.60 -1.00
C SER A 99 19.79 -14.98 -0.35
N VAL A 100 19.73 -15.01 0.99
CA VAL A 100 18.64 -14.40 1.78
C VAL A 100 18.44 -12.94 1.38
N LYS A 101 19.52 -12.17 1.26
CA LYS A 101 19.50 -10.77 0.82
C LYS A 101 18.87 -10.59 -0.57
N THR A 102 19.25 -11.43 -1.53
CA THR A 102 18.67 -11.37 -2.89
C THR A 102 17.20 -11.77 -2.86
N GLY A 103 16.85 -12.87 -2.18
CA GLY A 103 15.47 -13.31 -2.03
C GLY A 103 14.57 -12.23 -1.41
N LYS A 104 15.04 -11.57 -0.35
CA LYS A 104 14.37 -10.41 0.26
C LYS A 104 14.09 -9.34 -0.78
N ASN A 105 15.12 -8.91 -1.52
CA ASN A 105 14.97 -7.87 -2.53
C ASN A 105 13.96 -8.25 -3.64
N LEU A 106 13.93 -9.51 -4.06
CA LEU A 106 12.96 -9.98 -5.05
C LEU A 106 11.52 -9.94 -4.51
N LEU A 107 11.31 -10.36 -3.26
CA LEU A 107 9.99 -10.28 -2.61
C LEU A 107 9.56 -8.82 -2.39
N LEU A 108 10.47 -7.93 -2.01
CA LEU A 108 10.19 -6.49 -1.90
C LEU A 108 9.77 -5.88 -3.25
N ASN A 109 10.36 -6.34 -4.36
CA ASN A 109 9.93 -5.91 -5.69
C ASN A 109 8.51 -6.38 -6.02
N LEU A 110 8.14 -7.61 -5.66
CA LEU A 110 6.76 -8.08 -5.78
C LEU A 110 5.81 -7.21 -4.93
N GLN A 111 6.15 -6.88 -3.68
CA GLN A 111 5.34 -5.98 -2.85
C GLN A 111 5.13 -4.61 -3.51
N LEU A 112 6.18 -4.04 -4.10
CA LEU A 112 6.10 -2.74 -4.77
C LEU A 112 5.16 -2.80 -6.00
N LEU A 113 5.21 -3.88 -6.76
CA LEU A 113 4.30 -4.12 -7.89
C LEU A 113 2.85 -4.27 -7.39
N CYS A 114 2.60 -5.10 -6.38
CA CYS A 114 1.28 -5.26 -5.77
C CYS A 114 0.73 -3.93 -5.22
N THR A 115 1.57 -3.15 -4.55
CA THR A 115 1.18 -1.82 -4.04
C THR A 115 0.81 -0.88 -5.18
N SER A 116 1.57 -0.90 -6.28
CA SER A 116 1.26 -0.10 -7.48
C SER A 116 -0.07 -0.51 -8.08
N LYS A 117 -0.31 -1.82 -8.26
CA LYS A 117 -1.56 -2.36 -8.80
C LYS A 117 -2.77 -2.05 -7.91
N PHE A 118 -2.62 -2.21 -6.59
CA PHE A 118 -3.64 -1.83 -5.62
C PHE A 118 -3.99 -0.34 -5.68
N ASN A 119 -2.98 0.52 -5.84
CA ASN A 119 -3.20 1.96 -5.99
C ASN A 119 -3.93 2.31 -7.29
N ALA A 120 -3.69 1.55 -8.37
CA ALA A 120 -4.43 1.67 -9.63
C ALA A 120 -5.87 1.11 -9.56
N GLY A 121 -6.28 0.51 -8.43
CA GLY A 121 -7.65 0.05 -8.19
C GLY A 121 -7.88 -1.45 -8.35
N MET A 122 -6.82 -2.23 -8.66
CA MET A 122 -6.86 -3.70 -8.67
C MET A 122 -6.78 -4.21 -7.23
N ASN A 123 -7.92 -4.25 -6.55
CA ASN A 123 -8.02 -4.50 -5.10
C ASN A 123 -7.55 -5.91 -4.70
N GLU A 124 -7.63 -6.88 -5.61
CA GLU A 124 -7.18 -8.26 -5.43
C GLU A 124 -5.68 -8.35 -5.06
N TYR A 125 -4.87 -7.38 -5.51
CA TYR A 125 -3.44 -7.35 -5.18
C TYR A 125 -3.14 -6.94 -3.73
N PHE A 126 -4.14 -6.50 -2.97
CA PHE A 126 -3.97 -6.27 -1.54
C PHE A 126 -3.83 -7.59 -0.76
N ASP A 127 -4.51 -8.64 -1.22
CA ASP A 127 -4.40 -9.99 -0.66
C ASP A 127 -3.06 -10.64 -1.03
N GLU A 128 -2.61 -10.44 -2.27
CA GLU A 128 -1.28 -10.86 -2.70
C GLU A 128 -0.17 -10.12 -1.90
N LEU A 129 -0.35 -8.82 -1.62
CA LEU A 129 0.57 -8.06 -0.77
C LEU A 129 0.67 -8.66 0.64
N TYR A 130 -0.44 -9.16 1.20
CA TYR A 130 -0.44 -9.89 2.47
C TYR A 130 0.41 -11.16 2.40
N ILE A 131 0.19 -12.00 1.37
CA ILE A 131 0.91 -13.26 1.18
C ILE A 131 2.42 -13.01 1.11
N ILE A 132 2.84 -12.03 0.31
CA ILE A 132 4.26 -11.66 0.17
C ILE A 132 4.82 -11.11 1.49
N SER A 133 4.06 -10.27 2.19
CA SER A 133 4.41 -9.72 3.51
C SER A 133 4.68 -10.82 4.53
N LYS A 134 3.78 -11.80 4.62
CA LYS A 134 3.92 -12.94 5.52
C LYS A 134 5.13 -13.78 5.16
N ARG A 135 5.36 -14.05 3.88
CA ARG A 135 6.54 -14.78 3.41
C ARG A 135 7.86 -14.10 3.75
N LEU A 136 7.92 -12.77 3.75
CA LEU A 136 9.11 -12.02 4.16
C LEU A 136 9.43 -12.19 5.65
N ILE A 137 8.41 -12.19 6.49
CA ILE A 137 8.56 -12.30 7.96
C ILE A 137 8.78 -13.77 8.35
N ASP A 138 7.87 -14.67 7.98
CA ASP A 138 7.95 -16.11 8.31
C ASP A 138 9.14 -16.80 7.63
N GLY A 139 9.64 -16.23 6.53
CA GLY A 139 10.84 -16.68 5.85
C GLY A 139 12.14 -16.15 6.44
N HIS A 140 12.09 -15.39 7.55
CA HIS A 140 13.25 -14.83 8.23
C HIS A 140 14.16 -13.98 7.33
N PHE A 141 13.59 -13.38 6.26
CA PHE A 141 14.36 -12.61 5.28
C PHE A 141 14.97 -11.33 5.85
N TYR A 142 14.51 -10.93 7.02
CA TYR A 142 15.01 -9.79 7.75
C TYR A 142 16.05 -10.18 8.80
N ASP A 143 16.21 -11.43 9.22
CA ASP A 143 17.01 -11.75 10.44
C ASP A 143 18.48 -11.33 10.34
N GLU A 144 19.07 -11.46 9.15
CA GLU A 144 20.46 -11.06 8.84
C GLU A 144 20.57 -9.65 8.21
N ASP A 145 19.48 -8.89 8.18
CA ASP A 145 19.46 -7.57 7.55
C ASP A 145 19.83 -6.46 8.54
N GLU A 146 21.06 -5.98 8.44
CA GLU A 146 21.55 -4.86 9.25
C GLU A 146 20.93 -3.50 8.86
N SER A 147 20.16 -3.45 7.77
CA SER A 147 19.49 -2.22 7.32
C SER A 147 18.24 -1.92 8.16
N TRP A 148 17.91 -0.64 8.26
CA TRP A 148 16.65 -0.21 8.85
C TRP A 148 15.44 -0.73 8.08
N PHE A 149 14.41 -1.13 8.81
CA PHE A 149 13.13 -1.54 8.26
C PHE A 149 12.44 -0.33 7.62
N ARG A 150 12.16 -0.43 6.31
CA ARG A 150 11.53 0.66 5.57
C ARG A 150 10.11 0.93 6.12
N PRO A 151 9.77 2.19 6.47
CA PRO A 151 8.47 2.52 7.07
C PRO A 151 7.27 2.10 6.21
N SER A 152 7.36 2.22 4.88
CA SER A 152 6.32 1.80 3.94
C SER A 152 6.03 0.30 3.99
N HIS A 153 7.06 -0.53 4.13
CA HIS A 153 6.92 -1.98 4.23
C HIS A 153 6.36 -2.38 5.58
N PHE A 154 6.85 -1.78 6.66
CA PHE A 154 6.35 -2.02 8.02
C PHE A 154 4.84 -1.75 8.11
N ARG A 155 4.44 -0.58 7.60
CA ARG A 155 3.04 -0.17 7.47
C ARG A 155 2.22 -1.14 6.62
N ASN A 156 2.74 -1.61 5.48
CA ASN A 156 2.01 -2.53 4.61
C ASN A 156 1.75 -3.89 5.30
N ILE A 157 2.72 -4.42 6.04
CA ILE A 157 2.57 -5.67 6.81
C ILE A 157 1.44 -5.51 7.84
N VAL A 158 1.45 -4.41 8.61
CA VAL A 158 0.41 -4.10 9.59
C VAL A 158 -0.96 -4.01 8.92
N ARG A 159 -1.11 -3.17 7.89
CA ARG A 159 -2.39 -2.94 7.23
C ARG A 159 -2.97 -4.19 6.56
N THR A 160 -2.12 -4.98 5.91
CA THR A 160 -2.57 -6.20 5.24
C THR A 160 -2.94 -7.28 6.26
N GLY A 161 -2.16 -7.48 7.32
CA GLY A 161 -2.49 -8.42 8.40
C GLY A 161 -3.80 -8.06 9.11
N LEU A 162 -3.98 -6.78 9.48
CA LEU A 162 -5.23 -6.32 10.10
C LEU A 162 -6.44 -6.51 9.18
N SER A 163 -6.29 -6.33 7.86
CA SER A 163 -7.39 -6.55 6.92
C SER A 163 -7.84 -8.00 6.82
N LYS A 164 -6.98 -8.95 7.20
CA LYS A 164 -7.26 -10.38 7.32
C LYS A 164 -7.74 -10.78 8.71
N GLY A 165 -7.85 -9.83 9.64
CA GLY A 165 -8.26 -10.10 11.03
C GLY A 165 -7.15 -10.72 11.87
N GLU A 166 -5.90 -10.79 11.40
CA GLU A 166 -4.78 -11.37 12.14
C GLU A 166 -4.17 -10.36 13.13
N VAL A 167 -4.97 -9.91 14.10
CA VAL A 167 -4.57 -8.88 15.06
C VAL A 167 -3.38 -9.33 15.91
N ASP A 168 -3.42 -10.54 16.46
CA ASP A 168 -2.34 -11.06 17.32
C ASP A 168 -1.01 -11.19 16.58
N TYR A 169 -1.06 -11.59 15.30
CA TYR A 169 0.13 -11.66 14.44
C TYR A 169 0.74 -10.28 14.25
N VAL A 170 -0.09 -9.27 13.96
CA VAL A 170 0.36 -7.90 13.77
C VAL A 170 0.95 -7.32 15.05
N GLU A 171 0.38 -7.60 16.22
CA GLU A 171 0.93 -7.15 17.50
C GLU A 171 2.31 -7.76 17.78
N ARG A 172 2.50 -9.06 17.53
CA ARG A 172 3.81 -9.71 17.63
C ARG A 172 4.82 -9.09 16.67
N PHE A 173 4.45 -8.95 15.40
CA PHE A 173 5.30 -8.32 14.39
C PHE A 173 5.74 -6.92 14.81
N VAL A 174 4.83 -6.07 15.28
CA VAL A 174 5.17 -4.71 15.72
C VAL A 174 6.11 -4.74 16.93
N SER A 175 5.88 -5.64 17.89
CA SER A 175 6.75 -5.81 19.05
C SER A 175 8.16 -6.23 18.64
N GLU A 176 8.28 -7.26 17.81
CA GLU A 176 9.55 -7.88 17.41
C GLU A 176 10.38 -6.97 16.49
N TYR A 177 9.75 -6.32 15.51
CA TYR A 177 10.47 -5.59 14.47
C TYR A 177 10.56 -4.08 14.71
N SER A 178 9.89 -3.51 15.73
CA SER A 178 9.93 -2.06 15.99
C SER A 178 11.34 -1.53 16.32
N SER A 179 12.17 -2.31 16.98
CA SER A 179 13.57 -1.94 17.29
C SER A 179 14.41 -1.71 16.03
N ARG A 180 13.98 -2.30 14.91
CA ARG A 180 14.63 -2.22 13.60
C ARG A 180 14.13 -1.06 12.75
N LEU A 181 13.26 -0.23 13.29
CA LEU A 181 12.97 1.07 12.71
C LEU A 181 14.06 2.05 13.07
N GLU A 182 14.32 2.96 12.15
CA GLU A 182 15.19 4.11 12.38
C GLU A 182 14.78 4.83 13.68
N PRO A 183 15.73 5.17 14.58
CA PRO A 183 15.42 5.67 15.91
C PRO A 183 14.43 6.85 15.93
N GLU A 184 14.57 7.77 14.96
CA GLU A 184 13.74 8.97 14.84
C GLU A 184 12.29 8.65 14.44
N LEU A 185 12.09 7.65 13.58
CA LEU A 185 10.77 7.25 13.10
C LEU A 185 10.11 6.16 13.95
N ARG A 186 10.87 5.49 14.82
CA ARG A 186 10.41 4.35 15.63
C ARG A 186 9.17 4.69 16.44
N LYS A 187 9.25 5.70 17.31
CA LYS A 187 8.13 6.05 18.21
C LYS A 187 6.90 6.54 17.44
N PRO A 188 7.01 7.49 16.48
CA PRO A 188 5.86 7.90 15.68
C PRO A 188 5.21 6.74 14.91
N LEU A 189 6.01 5.86 14.28
CA LEU A 189 5.49 4.75 13.50
C LEU A 189 4.86 3.66 14.37
N VAL A 190 5.46 3.33 15.52
CA VAL A 190 4.84 2.40 16.47
C VAL A 190 3.50 2.95 16.98
N ASN A 191 3.39 4.26 17.26
CA ASN A 191 2.12 4.86 17.61
C ASN A 191 1.10 4.77 16.46
N HIS A 192 1.53 5.02 15.22
CA HIS A 192 0.67 4.84 14.05
C HIS A 192 0.12 3.40 13.96
N CYS A 193 0.97 2.39 14.12
CA CYS A 193 0.56 0.99 14.08
C CYS A 193 -0.35 0.63 15.26
N LYS A 194 -0.05 1.10 16.48
CA LYS A 194 -0.92 0.91 17.64
C LYS A 194 -2.30 1.51 17.45
N ALA A 195 -2.40 2.65 16.76
CA ALA A 195 -3.69 3.21 16.42
C ALA A 195 -4.48 2.32 15.45
N GLU A 196 -3.85 1.79 14.40
CA GLU A 196 -4.51 0.86 13.48
C GLU A 196 -4.95 -0.44 14.18
N ILE A 197 -4.11 -0.99 15.06
CA ILE A 197 -4.44 -2.16 15.89
C ILE A 197 -5.63 -1.85 16.82
N SER A 198 -5.60 -0.71 17.51
CA SER A 198 -6.67 -0.30 18.45
C SER A 198 -7.99 -0.11 17.71
N PHE A 199 -7.96 0.49 16.51
CA PHE A 199 -9.13 0.60 15.65
C PHE A 199 -9.68 -0.77 15.23
N ALA A 200 -8.82 -1.71 14.84
CA ALA A 200 -9.23 -3.08 14.50
C ALA A 200 -9.87 -3.81 15.70
N LYS A 201 -9.40 -3.51 16.93
CA LYS A 201 -9.99 -3.99 18.19
C LYS A 201 -11.25 -3.23 18.62
N LYS A 202 -11.68 -2.20 17.86
CA LYS A 202 -12.77 -1.26 18.19
C LYS A 202 -12.52 -0.41 19.45
N ASN A 203 -11.27 -0.28 19.87
CA ASN A 203 -10.84 0.61 20.95
C ASN A 203 -10.57 2.01 20.38
N TYR A 204 -11.64 2.76 20.13
CA TYR A 204 -11.57 4.02 19.38
C TYR A 204 -10.84 5.15 20.12
N ASP A 205 -11.00 5.25 21.44
CA ASP A 205 -10.31 6.26 22.26
C ASP A 205 -8.79 6.06 22.24
N ASP A 206 -8.34 4.81 22.42
CA ASP A 206 -6.93 4.43 22.31
C ASP A 206 -6.39 4.71 20.90
N ALA A 207 -7.20 4.41 19.86
CA ALA A 207 -6.82 4.68 18.49
C ALA A 207 -6.55 6.18 18.25
N LEU A 208 -7.42 7.07 18.74
CA LEU A 208 -7.21 8.53 18.67
C LEU A 208 -6.01 8.96 19.51
N HIS A 209 -5.86 8.41 20.71
CA HIS A 209 -4.73 8.71 21.59
C HIS A 209 -3.39 8.40 20.93
N PHE A 210 -3.26 7.24 20.30
CA PHE A 210 -2.04 6.86 19.58
C PHE A 210 -1.86 7.67 18.29
N LEU A 211 -2.92 7.97 17.53
CA LEU A 211 -2.83 8.83 16.34
C LEU A 211 -2.27 10.21 16.66
N ASN A 212 -2.71 10.82 17.76
CA ASN A 212 -2.21 12.13 18.19
C ASN A 212 -0.71 12.13 18.53
N LYS A 213 -0.13 10.96 18.80
CA LYS A 213 1.30 10.76 19.08
C LYS A 213 2.08 10.23 17.86
N ALA A 214 1.41 10.02 16.73
CA ALA A 214 1.98 9.48 15.49
C ALA A 214 2.35 10.61 14.52
N ASP A 215 3.26 11.48 14.95
CA ASP A 215 3.70 12.62 14.14
C ASP A 215 4.71 12.18 13.07
N ILE A 216 4.21 11.92 11.87
CA ILE A 216 5.00 11.49 10.71
C ILE A 216 4.71 12.44 9.56
N GLU A 217 5.73 13.19 9.11
CA GLU A 217 5.58 14.20 8.05
C GLU A 217 5.26 13.62 6.67
N ASN A 218 5.41 12.30 6.49
CA ASN A 218 5.15 11.62 5.24
C ASN A 218 3.67 11.65 4.83
N LEU A 219 3.44 12.02 3.56
CA LEU A 219 2.11 12.21 2.99
C LEU A 219 1.20 10.98 3.15
N ILE A 220 1.72 9.77 2.94
CA ILE A 220 0.94 8.53 3.01
C ILE A 220 0.40 8.36 4.45
N PHE A 221 1.26 8.51 5.46
CA PHE A 221 0.86 8.40 6.86
C PHE A 221 -0.14 9.49 7.27
N ARG A 222 0.01 10.71 6.76
CA ARG A 222 -0.97 11.79 6.99
C ARG A 222 -2.33 11.47 6.37
N LEU A 223 -2.36 10.88 5.17
CA LEU A 223 -3.60 10.42 4.54
C LEU A 223 -4.23 9.29 5.36
N ASP A 224 -3.44 8.36 5.87
CA ASP A 224 -3.90 7.26 6.71
C ASP A 224 -4.52 7.75 8.02
N ALA A 225 -3.80 8.62 8.73
CA ALA A 225 -4.26 9.20 9.99
C ALA A 225 -5.61 9.89 9.79
N LYS A 226 -5.75 10.75 8.76
CA LYS A 226 -7.02 11.43 8.46
C LYS A 226 -8.15 10.45 8.13
N ARG A 227 -7.87 9.38 7.38
CA ARG A 227 -8.89 8.35 7.11
C ARG A 227 -9.28 7.60 8.37
N LEU A 228 -8.30 7.21 9.19
CA LEU A 228 -8.54 6.48 10.43
C LEU A 228 -9.36 7.33 11.42
N THR A 229 -9.01 8.61 11.61
CA THR A 229 -9.82 9.55 12.40
C THR A 229 -11.24 9.69 11.86
N ALA A 230 -11.43 9.78 10.54
CA ALA A 230 -12.76 9.88 9.94
C ALA A 230 -13.59 8.60 10.15
N MET A 231 -12.99 7.42 10.02
CA MET A 231 -13.66 6.17 10.34
C MET A 231 -14.00 6.08 11.83
N ILE A 232 -13.10 6.49 12.73
CA ILE A 232 -13.38 6.55 14.17
C ILE A 232 -14.58 7.45 14.47
N TYR A 233 -14.59 8.70 13.97
CA TYR A 233 -15.72 9.60 14.21
C TYR A 233 -17.04 9.10 13.64
N TYR A 234 -17.00 8.30 12.56
CA TYR A 234 -18.19 7.63 12.05
C TYR A 234 -18.66 6.54 13.03
N GLU A 235 -17.77 5.66 13.49
CA GLU A 235 -18.11 4.57 14.42
C GLU A 235 -18.58 5.08 15.80
N THR A 236 -18.08 6.25 16.24
CA THR A 236 -18.47 6.88 17.51
C THR A 236 -19.64 7.88 17.37
N ASN A 237 -20.30 7.94 16.21
CA ASN A 237 -21.40 8.89 15.90
C ASN A 237 -21.05 10.36 16.18
N SER A 238 -19.77 10.73 16.06
CA SER A 238 -19.27 12.09 16.29
C SER A 238 -19.43 12.93 15.02
N HIS A 239 -20.68 13.15 14.59
CA HIS A 239 -21.01 13.70 13.27
C HIS A 239 -20.48 15.11 13.00
N GLU A 240 -20.50 16.00 14.00
CA GLU A 240 -19.95 17.36 13.85
C GLU A 240 -18.44 17.31 13.56
N ASN A 241 -17.69 16.59 14.41
CA ASN A 241 -16.25 16.38 14.25
C ASN A 241 -15.92 15.72 12.90
N LEU A 242 -16.74 14.75 12.48
CA LEU A 242 -16.58 14.08 11.19
C LEU A 242 -16.75 15.06 10.03
N ASN A 243 -17.81 15.86 10.02
CA ASN A 243 -18.06 16.82 8.94
C ASN A 243 -16.93 17.85 8.83
N SER A 244 -16.52 18.44 9.96
CA SER A 244 -15.39 19.38 10.00
C SER A 244 -14.09 18.75 9.49
N LEU A 245 -13.82 17.50 9.88
CA LEU A 245 -12.65 16.76 9.40
C LEU A 245 -12.71 16.50 7.89
N LEU A 246 -13.86 16.08 7.35
CA LEU A 246 -14.02 15.78 5.93
C LEU A 246 -13.89 17.03 5.05
N ASP A 247 -14.31 18.19 5.53
CA ASP A 247 -14.08 19.48 4.84
C ASP A 247 -12.60 19.84 4.84
N ALA A 248 -11.95 19.79 6.00
CA ALA A 248 -10.50 20.02 6.10
C ALA A 248 -9.70 19.02 5.23
N PHE A 249 -10.12 17.75 5.20
CA PHE A 249 -9.51 16.72 4.38
C PHE A 249 -9.71 16.99 2.89
N SER A 250 -10.90 17.46 2.47
CA SER A 250 -11.15 17.86 1.08
C SER A 250 -10.24 19.01 0.64
N HIS A 251 -10.09 20.04 1.47
CA HIS A 251 -9.18 21.16 1.21
C HIS A 251 -7.72 20.70 1.12
N PHE A 252 -7.28 19.85 2.05
CA PHE A 252 -5.94 19.27 2.02
C PHE A 252 -5.69 18.51 0.71
N LEU A 253 -6.61 17.64 0.28
CA LEU A 253 -6.48 16.83 -0.94
C LEU A 253 -6.50 17.67 -2.23
N LYS A 254 -7.08 18.87 -2.22
CA LYS A 254 -7.04 19.80 -3.36
C LYS A 254 -5.67 20.46 -3.50
N ASN A 255 -5.03 20.79 -2.38
CA ASN A 255 -3.82 21.62 -2.35
C ASN A 255 -2.51 20.83 -2.29
N VAL A 256 -2.57 19.54 -1.91
CA VAL A 256 -1.36 18.73 -1.75
C VAL A 256 -0.72 18.40 -3.09
N LYS A 257 0.59 18.66 -3.19
CA LYS A 257 1.41 18.24 -4.34
C LYS A 257 1.86 16.80 -4.11
N SER A 258 1.53 15.91 -5.06
CA SER A 258 1.93 14.50 -5.03
C SER A 258 2.22 14.02 -6.45
N LYS A 259 3.29 13.24 -6.62
CA LYS A 259 3.58 12.55 -7.89
C LYS A 259 2.65 11.36 -8.12
N ASN A 260 2.11 10.79 -7.04
CA ASN A 260 1.10 9.74 -7.10
C ASN A 260 -0.29 10.39 -7.08
N LEU A 261 -0.91 10.55 -8.25
CA LEU A 261 -2.24 11.17 -8.37
C LEU A 261 -3.36 10.18 -8.00
N ASP A 262 -3.14 8.89 -8.18
CA ASP A 262 -4.12 7.85 -7.88
C ASP A 262 -4.42 7.79 -6.39
N ILE A 263 -3.41 7.84 -5.52
CA ILE A 263 -3.63 7.86 -4.07
C ILE A 263 -4.47 9.08 -3.65
N ILE A 264 -4.26 10.24 -4.25
CA ILE A 264 -5.05 11.45 -3.98
C ILE A 264 -6.48 11.27 -4.46
N LYS A 265 -6.68 10.77 -5.68
CA LYS A 265 -8.00 10.47 -6.25
C LYS A 265 -8.78 9.49 -5.36
N ARG A 266 -8.15 8.40 -4.92
CA ARG A 266 -8.76 7.42 -4.01
C ARG A 266 -9.20 8.01 -2.68
N ASN A 267 -8.41 8.94 -2.12
CA ASN A 267 -8.78 9.61 -0.87
C ASN A 267 -9.90 10.64 -1.09
N ARG A 268 -9.95 11.32 -2.24
CA ARG A 268 -11.10 12.18 -2.60
C ARG A 268 -12.38 11.36 -2.74
N ASN A 269 -12.31 10.20 -3.38
CA ASN A 269 -13.42 9.26 -3.47
C ASN A 269 -13.85 8.78 -2.08
N PHE A 270 -12.91 8.47 -1.18
CA PHE A 270 -13.24 8.11 0.21
C PHE A 270 -14.04 9.20 0.90
N VAL A 271 -13.60 10.46 0.83
CA VAL A 271 -14.33 11.59 1.43
C VAL A 271 -15.71 11.76 0.81
N LYS A 272 -15.82 11.67 -0.52
CA LYS A 272 -17.10 11.74 -1.24
C LYS A 272 -18.08 10.65 -0.77
N HIS A 273 -17.61 9.41 -0.70
CA HIS A 273 -18.42 8.26 -0.31
C HIS A 273 -18.83 8.32 1.15
N LEU A 274 -17.92 8.71 2.06
CA LEU A 274 -18.25 8.83 3.47
C LEU A 274 -19.28 9.94 3.73
N LYS A 275 -19.20 11.09 3.03
CA LYS A 275 -20.25 12.12 3.09
C LYS A 275 -21.61 11.60 2.62
N LYS A 276 -21.65 10.83 1.53
CA LYS A 276 -22.89 10.21 1.03
C LYS A 276 -23.43 9.19 2.03
N LEU A 277 -22.57 8.37 2.63
CA LEU A 277 -22.96 7.40 3.66
C LEU A 277 -23.60 8.07 4.88
N ILE A 278 -23.03 9.18 5.38
CA ILE A 278 -23.63 9.96 6.48
C ILE A 278 -25.02 10.47 6.08
N LYS A 279 -25.17 11.02 4.86
CA LYS A 279 -26.47 11.51 4.37
C LYS A 279 -27.51 10.39 4.29
N LEU A 280 -27.12 9.20 3.83
CA LEU A 280 -28.00 8.04 3.70
C LEU A 280 -28.35 7.42 5.07
N SER A 281 -27.52 7.61 6.10
CA SER A 281 -27.84 7.16 7.46
C SER A 281 -28.94 7.99 8.15
N SER A 282 -29.34 9.11 7.57
CA SER A 282 -30.46 9.93 8.05
C SER A 282 -31.82 9.22 7.86
N ALA A 283 -32.76 9.50 8.76
CA ALA A 283 -34.12 8.97 8.70
C ALA A 283 -34.82 9.34 7.37
N GLY A 284 -35.54 8.39 6.78
CA GLY A 284 -36.34 8.59 5.55
C GLY A 284 -35.62 8.28 4.23
N THR A 285 -34.44 7.65 4.28
CA THR A 285 -33.75 7.20 3.06
C THR A 285 -34.37 5.90 2.52
N GLU A 286 -34.74 5.90 1.25
CA GLU A 286 -35.28 4.72 0.57
C GLU A 286 -34.25 3.59 0.44
N PRO A 287 -34.60 2.31 0.70
CA PRO A 287 -33.69 1.18 0.54
C PRO A 287 -33.02 1.12 -0.85
N ALA A 288 -33.77 1.47 -1.91
CA ALA A 288 -33.25 1.50 -3.27
C ALA A 288 -32.10 2.50 -3.47
N GLU A 289 -32.10 3.63 -2.76
CA GLU A 289 -30.99 4.60 -2.82
C GLU A 289 -29.71 4.04 -2.20
N ILE A 290 -29.85 3.24 -1.14
CA ILE A 290 -28.71 2.63 -0.44
C ILE A 290 -28.10 1.54 -1.31
N SER A 291 -28.93 0.68 -1.93
CA SER A 291 -28.43 -0.36 -2.85
C SER A 291 -27.78 0.22 -4.10
N PHE A 292 -28.33 1.30 -4.65
CA PHE A 292 -27.67 2.01 -5.75
C PHE A 292 -26.31 2.59 -5.34
N PHE A 293 -26.22 3.19 -4.14
CA PHE A 293 -24.95 3.67 -3.60
C PHE A 293 -23.95 2.52 -3.37
N HIS A 294 -24.40 1.38 -2.85
CA HIS A 294 -23.57 0.20 -2.63
C HIS A 294 -22.96 -0.31 -3.95
N GLU A 295 -23.75 -0.40 -5.02
CA GLU A 295 -23.25 -0.80 -6.35
C GLU A 295 -22.23 0.20 -6.92
N GLN A 296 -22.50 1.51 -6.78
CA GLN A 296 -21.55 2.55 -7.19
C GLN A 296 -20.23 2.46 -6.43
N LEU A 297 -20.29 2.27 -5.12
CA LEU A 297 -19.13 2.12 -4.25
C LEU A 297 -18.32 0.86 -4.61
N PHE A 298 -19.00 -0.23 -4.96
CA PHE A 298 -18.36 -1.47 -5.40
C PHE A 298 -17.56 -1.29 -6.70
N LYS A 299 -18.01 -0.43 -7.62
CA LYS A 299 -17.31 -0.16 -8.89
C LYS A 299 -16.19 0.87 -8.75
N ASP A 300 -16.29 1.81 -7.82
CA ASP A 300 -15.34 2.91 -7.72
C ASP A 300 -14.00 2.51 -7.05
N ASN A 301 -12.92 3.19 -7.42
CA ASN A 301 -11.62 3.07 -6.78
C ASN A 301 -11.51 4.07 -5.63
N THR A 302 -11.67 3.58 -4.40
CA THR A 302 -11.66 4.42 -3.20
C THR A 302 -10.70 3.87 -2.15
N SER A 303 -10.22 4.74 -1.26
CA SER A 303 -9.51 4.31 -0.05
C SER A 303 -10.50 3.72 0.96
N ALA A 304 -10.03 2.80 1.80
CA ALA A 304 -10.86 2.11 2.80
C ALA A 304 -12.13 1.46 2.23
N LYS A 305 -12.07 0.98 0.98
CA LYS A 305 -13.20 0.39 0.24
C LYS A 305 -13.90 -0.73 1.01
N LYS A 306 -13.14 -1.67 1.58
CA LYS A 306 -13.68 -2.77 2.39
C LYS A 306 -14.56 -2.26 3.54
N TRP A 307 -14.03 -1.33 4.33
CA TRP A 307 -14.78 -0.73 5.44
C TRP A 307 -16.01 0.06 4.96
N LEU A 308 -15.89 0.86 3.89
CA LEU A 308 -17.04 1.59 3.34
C LEU A 308 -18.16 0.64 2.88
N LEU A 309 -17.81 -0.48 2.23
CA LEU A 309 -18.77 -1.50 1.81
C LEU A 309 -19.42 -2.17 3.02
N GLU A 310 -18.64 -2.55 4.04
CA GLU A 310 -19.17 -3.09 5.29
C GLU A 310 -20.18 -2.16 5.96
N LYS A 311 -19.92 -0.85 5.99
CA LYS A 311 -20.86 0.15 6.54
C LYS A 311 -22.09 0.34 5.67
N ALA A 312 -21.95 0.31 4.34
CA ALA A 312 -23.07 0.37 3.42
C ALA A 312 -24.00 -0.84 3.56
N THR A 313 -23.45 -2.06 3.66
CA THR A 313 -24.22 -3.29 3.93
C THR A 313 -24.95 -3.22 5.28
N GLN A 314 -24.28 -2.77 6.34
CA GLN A 314 -24.93 -2.58 7.65
C GLN A 314 -26.13 -1.63 7.57
N LEU A 315 -26.03 -0.58 6.75
CA LEU A 315 -27.11 0.38 6.55
C LEU A 315 -28.28 -0.21 5.74
N GLU A 316 -28.01 -1.08 4.76
CA GLU A 316 -29.05 -1.86 4.06
C GLU A 316 -29.79 -2.77 5.03
N ASP A 317 -29.08 -3.57 5.80
CA ASP A 317 -29.66 -4.55 6.74
C ASP A 317 -30.57 -3.88 7.78
N MET A 318 -30.15 -2.73 8.32
CA MET A 318 -30.96 -1.95 9.27
C MET A 318 -32.26 -1.42 8.67
N ASN A 319 -32.30 -1.10 7.37
CA ASN A 319 -33.49 -0.57 6.70
C ASN A 319 -34.43 -1.69 6.23
N TYR A 320 -33.90 -2.82 5.75
CA TYR A 320 -34.72 -4.00 5.44
C TYR A 320 -35.42 -4.55 6.70
N GLY A 321 -34.74 -4.56 7.86
CA GLY A 321 -35.32 -4.98 9.13
C GLY A 321 -36.41 -4.04 9.68
N LYS A 322 -36.39 -2.75 9.31
CA LYS A 322 -37.46 -1.79 9.64
C LYS A 322 -38.68 -1.96 8.73
N GLY A 323 -38.49 -2.30 7.44
CA GLY A 323 -39.57 -2.54 6.49
C GLY A 323 -40.43 -3.77 6.82
N GLN A 324 -39.83 -4.84 7.37
CA GLN A 324 -40.59 -6.05 7.76
C GLN A 324 -41.41 -5.89 9.05
N LYS A 325 -41.10 -4.92 9.92
CA LYS A 325 -41.88 -4.62 11.14
C LYS A 325 -43.05 -3.66 10.91
N ALA A 326 -43.19 -3.14 9.68
CA ALA A 326 -44.20 -2.16 9.30
C ALA A 326 -45.33 -2.75 8.43
N ILE A 327 -45.43 -4.08 8.34
CA ILE A 327 -46.48 -4.82 7.62
C ILE A 327 -47.40 -5.52 8.60
#